data_AF-A0A371IFV6-F1
#
_entry.id   AF-A0A371IFV6-F1
#
_cell.length_a   1.000
_cell.length_b   1.000
_cell.length_c   1.000
_cell.angle_alpha   90.00
_cell.angle_beta   90.00
_cell.angle_gamma   90.00
#
_symmetry.space_group_name_H-M   'P 1'
#
loop_
_entity.id
_entity.type
_entity.pdbx_description
1 polymer ?
#
loop_
_entity_poly.entity_id
_entity_poly.type
_entity_poly.pdbx_seq_one_letter_code
_entity_poly.pdbx_strand_id
1 'polypeptide(L)'
;MVKSNNNEVMWCLARDFNLVRKVEERRGETNNEHTASTKMNVFNQFIDNMEVEDLPMLGRKNTRYRSNRHAKNRIDRFLVSREWFSVWPGCAQYVLKRLGKVFMCNGGQHTLLKEKLKILKYELKKWNKEILETWKTPVKSW
;
A
#
# COMPACT_ATOMS: atom_id res chain seq x y z
N MET A 1 -14.35 -3.85 5.01
CA MET A 1 -14.29 -2.51 4.40
C MET A 1 -15.53 -2.40 3.53
N VAL A 2 -16.47 -1.51 3.85
CA VAL A 2 -17.74 -1.37 3.13
C VAL A 2 -17.54 -0.43 1.96
N LYS A 3 -17.91 -0.86 0.75
CA LYS A 3 -17.95 -0.02 -0.46
C LYS A 3 -19.21 0.84 -0.35
N SER A 4 -19.05 2.13 -0.05
CA SER A 4 -20.16 3.09 -0.05
C SER A 4 -20.50 3.44 -1.49
N ASN A 5 -21.71 3.12 -1.92
CA ASN A 5 -22.26 3.63 -3.19
C ASN A 5 -22.63 5.10 -3.02
N ASN A 6 -22.42 5.88 -4.09
CA ASN A 6 -22.84 7.28 -4.31
C ASN A 6 -21.91 8.39 -3.80
N ASN A 7 -20.72 8.43 -4.39
CA ASN A 7 -20.04 9.55 -5.04
C ASN A 7 -18.77 8.95 -5.67
N GLU A 8 -18.17 9.56 -6.70
CA GLU A 8 -16.88 9.12 -7.28
C GLU A 8 -15.75 9.24 -6.24
N VAL A 9 -15.75 8.33 -5.27
CA VAL A 9 -14.83 8.36 -4.15
C VAL A 9 -13.53 7.77 -4.65
N MET A 10 -12.54 8.64 -4.83
CA MET A 10 -11.17 8.22 -5.10
C MET A 10 -10.53 7.73 -3.80
N TRP A 11 -10.09 6.47 -3.78
CA TRP A 11 -9.45 5.87 -2.61
C TRP A 11 -8.19 5.08 -2.99
N CYS A 12 -7.35 4.81 -1.98
CA CYS A 12 -6.17 3.99 -2.14
C CYS A 12 -5.97 3.03 -0.95
N LEU A 13 -5.43 1.85 -1.22
CA LEU A 13 -4.91 0.91 -0.23
C LEU A 13 -3.39 0.93 -0.27
N ALA A 14 -2.78 1.34 0.83
CA ALA A 14 -1.34 1.37 1.02
C ALA A 14 -0.94 0.38 2.12
N ARG A 15 -0.48 -0.82 1.75
CA ARG A 15 -0.20 -1.89 2.72
C ARG A 15 0.94 -2.81 2.29
N ASP A 16 1.54 -3.49 3.27
CA ASP A 16 2.35 -4.69 3.11
C ASP A 16 1.45 -5.93 2.94
N PHE A 17 0.98 -6.17 1.71
CA PHE A 17 0.11 -7.32 1.43
C PHE A 17 0.76 -8.68 1.72
N ASN A 18 2.10 -8.74 1.85
CA ASN A 18 2.87 -9.97 1.99
C ASN A 18 2.60 -10.98 0.84
N LEU A 19 2.10 -10.49 -0.30
CA LEU A 19 1.73 -11.26 -1.48
C LEU A 19 2.38 -10.67 -2.74
N VAL A 20 2.78 -11.57 -3.63
CA VAL A 20 3.37 -11.26 -4.94
C VAL A 20 2.28 -11.41 -6.00
N ARG A 21 2.25 -10.56 -7.05
CA ARG A 21 1.29 -10.67 -8.16
C ARG A 21 1.82 -11.45 -9.34
N LYS A 22 3.12 -11.30 -9.63
CA LYS A 22 3.78 -11.87 -10.82
C LYS A 22 5.05 -12.61 -10.45
N VAL A 23 5.41 -13.62 -11.22
CA VAL A 23 6.61 -14.44 -10.93
C VAL A 23 7.88 -13.59 -10.94
N GLU A 24 7.98 -12.59 -11.83
CA GLU A 24 9.17 -11.72 -11.96
C GLU A 24 9.43 -10.83 -10.73
N GLU A 25 8.39 -10.63 -9.92
CA GLU A 25 8.44 -9.88 -8.66
C GLU A 25 8.98 -10.73 -7.50
N ARG A 26 9.20 -12.04 -7.71
CA ARG A 26 9.81 -12.98 -6.75
C ARG A 26 11.16 -13.43 -7.28
N ARG A 27 12.25 -13.10 -6.59
CA ARG A 27 13.60 -13.54 -6.97
C ARG A 27 14.31 -14.26 -5.84
N GLY A 28 15.07 -15.30 -6.20
CA GLY A 28 15.98 -16.01 -5.29
C GLY A 28 15.28 -16.94 -4.28
N GLU A 29 14.06 -17.39 -4.57
CA GLU A 29 13.28 -18.25 -3.68
C GLU A 29 12.94 -19.56 -4.40
N THR A 30 13.48 -20.68 -3.91
CA THR A 30 13.50 -22.01 -4.56
C THR A 30 12.26 -22.88 -4.26
N ASN A 31 11.29 -22.38 -3.47
CA ASN A 31 10.23 -23.23 -2.92
C ASN A 31 8.90 -23.12 -3.67
N ASN A 32 8.31 -24.29 -3.97
CA ASN A 32 6.93 -24.61 -4.38
C ASN A 32 6.26 -23.58 -5.31
N GLU A 33 6.58 -23.67 -6.60
CA GLU A 33 5.95 -22.90 -7.67
C GLU A 33 4.42 -23.02 -7.67
N HIS A 34 3.89 -24.22 -7.38
CA HIS A 34 2.45 -24.47 -7.32
C HIS A 34 1.74 -23.63 -6.24
N THR A 35 2.24 -23.65 -5.01
CA THR A 35 1.65 -22.86 -3.90
C THR A 35 1.82 -21.36 -4.12
N ALA A 36 2.94 -20.93 -4.72
CA ALA A 36 3.17 -19.53 -5.09
C ALA A 36 2.16 -19.07 -6.14
N SER A 37 1.90 -19.89 -7.16
CA SER A 37 0.91 -19.64 -8.22
C SER A 37 -0.50 -19.47 -7.66
N THR A 38 -0.95 -20.36 -6.75
CA THR A 38 -2.27 -20.23 -6.11
C THR A 38 -2.42 -18.91 -5.35
N LYS A 39 -1.41 -18.52 -4.56
CA LYS A 39 -1.44 -17.25 -3.81
C LYS A 39 -1.43 -16.03 -4.72
N MET A 40 -0.68 -16.07 -5.83
CA MET A 40 -0.67 -15.02 -6.84
C MET A 40 -2.06 -14.87 -7.48
N ASN A 41 -2.71 -15.98 -7.84
CA ASN A 41 -4.04 -15.98 -8.44
C ASN A 41 -5.10 -15.40 -7.51
N VAL A 42 -5.13 -15.83 -6.25
CA VAL A 42 -6.03 -15.27 -5.23
C VAL A 42 -5.81 -13.78 -5.05
N PHE A 43 -4.55 -13.31 -5.07
CA PHE A 43 -4.27 -11.89 -4.92
C PHE A 43 -4.67 -11.06 -6.16
N ASN A 44 -4.49 -11.61 -7.36
CA ASN A 44 -4.96 -10.95 -8.59
C ASN A 44 -6.49 -10.88 -8.63
N GLN A 45 -7.19 -11.95 -8.24
CA GLN A 45 -8.66 -11.93 -8.09
C GLN A 45 -9.12 -10.90 -7.05
N PHE A 46 -8.43 -10.77 -5.92
CA PHE A 46 -8.72 -9.71 -4.94
C PHE A 46 -8.62 -8.32 -5.57
N ILE A 47 -7.58 -8.05 -6.36
CA ILE A 47 -7.38 -6.77 -7.02
C ILE A 47 -8.51 -6.50 -8.03
N ASP A 48 -8.86 -7.50 -8.83
CA ASP A 48 -9.93 -7.39 -9.82
C ASP A 48 -11.30 -7.16 -9.15
N ASN A 49 -11.62 -7.93 -8.11
CA ASN A 49 -12.88 -7.83 -7.36
C ASN A 49 -13.03 -6.50 -6.62
N MET A 50 -11.91 -5.90 -6.18
CA MET A 50 -11.91 -4.60 -5.54
C MET A 50 -11.93 -3.44 -6.53
N GLU A 51 -11.80 -3.72 -7.84
CA GLU A 51 -11.74 -2.73 -8.92
C GLU A 51 -10.66 -1.67 -8.69
N VAL A 52 -9.45 -2.15 -8.34
CA VAL A 52 -8.29 -1.29 -8.09
C VAL A 52 -7.16 -1.57 -9.06
N GLU A 53 -6.35 -0.55 -9.30
CA GLU A 53 -5.15 -0.61 -10.12
C GLU A 53 -3.90 -0.66 -9.24
N ASP A 54 -2.98 -1.59 -9.54
CA ASP A 54 -1.66 -1.64 -8.92
C ASP A 54 -0.72 -0.67 -9.63
N LEU A 55 -0.35 0.41 -8.96
CA LEU A 55 0.47 1.43 -9.58
C LEU A 55 1.85 0.88 -9.99
N PRO A 56 2.40 1.33 -11.13
CA PRO A 56 3.74 0.93 -11.55
C PRO A 56 4.81 1.35 -10.54
N MET A 57 5.86 0.53 -10.38
CA MET A 57 7.04 0.91 -9.60
C MET A 57 8.12 1.52 -10.50
N LEU A 58 8.59 2.71 -10.12
CA LEU A 58 9.73 3.37 -10.72
C LEU A 58 10.98 3.19 -9.84
N GLY A 59 12.14 3.04 -10.50
CA GLY A 59 13.41 2.78 -9.84
C GLY A 59 13.51 1.34 -9.30
N ARG A 60 13.64 1.19 -7.98
CA ARG A 60 13.79 -0.14 -7.35
C ARG A 60 12.44 -0.87 -7.33
N LYS A 61 12.40 -2.06 -7.96
CA LYS A 61 11.17 -2.86 -8.13
C LYS A 61 10.81 -3.80 -6.97
N ASN A 62 11.63 -3.87 -5.91
CA ASN A 62 11.42 -4.79 -4.79
C ASN A 62 11.36 -4.04 -3.47
N THR A 63 10.47 -4.48 -2.58
CA THR A 63 10.17 -3.79 -1.33
C THR A 63 10.63 -4.54 -0.10
N ARG A 64 10.88 -5.84 -0.22
CA ARG A 64 11.48 -6.67 0.83
C ARG A 64 12.72 -7.39 0.31
N TYR A 65 13.77 -7.40 1.13
CA TYR A 65 15.00 -8.17 0.92
C TYR A 65 15.14 -9.14 2.10
N ARG A 66 15.51 -10.40 1.84
CA ARG A 66 15.92 -11.31 2.92
C ARG A 66 17.30 -10.92 3.44
N SER A 67 17.65 -11.42 4.62
CA SER A 67 18.93 -11.17 5.30
C SER A 67 20.15 -11.46 4.42
N ASN A 68 20.06 -12.49 3.57
CA ASN A 68 21.09 -12.86 2.62
C ASN A 68 21.17 -11.94 1.37
N ARG A 69 20.29 -10.94 1.21
CA ARG A 69 20.19 -10.00 0.06
C ARG A 69 19.99 -10.62 -1.32
N HIS A 70 20.03 -11.95 -1.46
CA HIS A 70 19.81 -12.67 -2.71
C HIS A 70 18.33 -12.85 -3.03
N ALA A 71 17.50 -13.07 -2.00
CA ALA A 71 16.05 -13.16 -2.17
C ALA A 71 15.38 -11.81 -1.99
N LYS A 72 14.54 -11.40 -2.95
CA LYS A 72 13.83 -10.12 -2.95
C LYS A 72 12.45 -10.24 -3.58
N ASN A 73 11.46 -9.64 -2.92
CA ASN A 73 10.07 -9.69 -3.31
C ASN A 73 9.46 -8.28 -3.34
N ARG A 74 8.50 -8.04 -4.25
CA ARG A 74 7.58 -6.89 -4.18
C ARG A 74 6.31 -7.31 -3.43
N ILE A 75 6.16 -6.84 -2.20
CA ILE A 75 5.03 -7.23 -1.33
C ILE A 75 4.28 -6.04 -0.74
N ASP A 76 4.80 -4.83 -0.89
CA ASP A 76 4.12 -3.61 -0.48
C ASP A 76 3.65 -2.87 -1.71
N ARG A 77 2.39 -2.42 -1.67
CA ARG A 77 1.74 -1.82 -2.83
C ARG A 77 0.84 -0.66 -2.42
N PHE A 78 0.76 0.31 -3.31
CA PHE A 78 -0.34 1.24 -3.41
C PHE A 78 -1.28 0.75 -4.51
N LEU A 79 -2.48 0.33 -4.11
CA LEU A 79 -3.58 0.03 -5.03
C LEU A 79 -4.54 1.21 -5.01
N VAL A 80 -4.95 1.71 -6.17
CA VAL A 80 -5.83 2.89 -6.28
C VAL A 80 -7.13 2.51 -6.97
N SER A 81 -8.25 3.16 -6.66
CA SER A 81 -9.51 2.91 -7.38
C SER A 81 -9.37 3.23 -8.87
N ARG A 82 -10.19 2.61 -9.73
CA ARG A 82 -10.16 2.90 -11.18
C ARG A 82 -10.42 4.36 -11.51
N GLU A 83 -11.28 5.03 -10.74
CA GLU A 83 -11.58 6.47 -10.89
C GLU A 83 -10.35 7.32 -10.55
N TRP A 84 -9.57 6.91 -9.55
CA TRP A 84 -8.28 7.53 -9.28
C TRP A 84 -7.35 7.36 -10.49
N PHE A 85 -7.23 6.13 -11.01
CA PHE A 85 -6.31 5.84 -12.10
C PHE A 85 -6.72 6.51 -13.42
N SER A 86 -8.02 6.65 -13.71
CA SER A 86 -8.52 7.31 -14.92
C SER A 86 -8.20 8.80 -14.95
N VAL A 87 -8.29 9.46 -13.79
CA VAL A 87 -7.91 10.87 -13.65
C VAL A 87 -6.39 11.04 -13.64
N TRP A 88 -5.65 10.05 -13.15
CA TRP A 88 -4.19 10.12 -13.03
C TRP A 88 -3.44 8.86 -13.52
N PRO A 89 -3.43 8.61 -14.83
CA PRO A 89 -2.81 7.41 -15.40
C PRO A 89 -1.27 7.38 -15.24
N GLY A 90 -0.66 8.54 -14.95
CA GLY A 90 0.78 8.69 -14.72
C GLY A 90 1.23 8.49 -13.27
N CYS A 91 0.36 8.05 -12.36
CA CYS A 91 0.76 7.77 -10.98
C CYS A 91 1.69 6.56 -10.88
N ALA A 92 2.67 6.63 -9.99
CA ALA A 92 3.65 5.59 -9.77
C ALA A 92 4.14 5.53 -8.32
N GLN A 93 4.74 4.40 -7.97
CA GLN A 93 5.36 4.13 -6.68
C GLN A 93 6.87 4.24 -6.81
N TYR A 94 7.53 4.92 -5.87
CA TYR A 94 8.99 5.03 -5.81
C TYR A 94 9.52 4.54 -4.47
N VAL A 95 10.57 3.72 -4.48
CA VAL A 95 11.22 3.24 -3.25
C VAL A 95 12.49 4.04 -2.99
N LEU A 96 12.49 4.89 -1.96
CA LEU A 96 13.67 5.66 -1.56
C LEU A 96 14.65 4.82 -0.76
N LYS A 97 15.94 5.13 -0.89
CA LYS A 97 17.03 4.43 -0.16
C LYS A 97 16.97 4.61 1.37
N ARG A 98 16.36 5.68 1.88
CA ARG A 98 16.45 6.08 3.31
C ARG A 98 15.16 6.62 3.94
N LEU A 99 14.08 6.83 3.18
CA LEU A 99 12.88 7.57 3.65
C LEU A 99 11.56 6.80 3.50
N GLY A 100 11.60 5.50 3.19
CA GLY A 100 10.40 4.71 2.92
C GLY A 100 9.91 4.82 1.48
N LYS A 101 8.68 4.35 1.22
CA LYS A 101 8.04 4.35 -0.10
C LYS A 101 7.31 5.66 -0.32
N VAL A 102 7.45 6.23 -1.51
CA VAL A 102 6.81 7.48 -1.90
C VAL A 102 5.88 7.21 -3.07
N PHE A 103 4.70 7.79 -2.99
CA PHE A 103 3.73 7.82 -4.07
C PHE A 103 3.96 9.11 -4.88
N MET A 104 4.03 8.99 -6.21
CA MET A 104 4.19 10.13 -7.11
C MET A 104 3.06 10.12 -8.14
N CYS A 105 2.48 11.28 -8.41
CA CYS A 105 1.65 11.50 -9.60
C CYS A 105 2.18 12.71 -10.34
N ASN A 106 2.18 12.64 -11.67
CA ASN A 106 2.54 13.76 -12.51
C ASN A 106 1.47 14.87 -12.43
N GLY A 107 1.89 16.14 -12.48
CA GLY A 107 1.01 17.31 -12.44
C GLY A 107 0.92 18.03 -11.09
N GLY A 108 0.19 19.15 -11.04
CA GLY A 108 0.09 20.04 -9.87
C GLY A 108 -0.60 19.45 -8.63
N GLN A 109 -1.16 18.23 -8.73
CA GLN A 109 -1.99 17.60 -7.69
C GLN A 109 -1.21 16.73 -6.68
N HIS A 110 0.12 16.63 -6.80
CA HIS A 110 0.98 16.23 -5.66
C HIS A 110 0.70 17.09 -4.42
N THR A 111 0.24 18.34 -4.62
CA THR A 111 -0.23 19.23 -3.54
C THR A 111 -1.46 18.69 -2.81
N LEU A 112 -2.50 18.23 -3.52
CA LEU A 112 -3.75 17.74 -2.92
C LEU A 112 -3.53 16.47 -2.09
N LEU A 113 -2.80 15.49 -2.62
CA LEU A 113 -2.45 14.29 -1.86
C LEU A 113 -1.56 14.63 -0.66
N LYS A 114 -0.59 15.53 -0.83
CA LYS A 114 0.27 16.00 0.26
C LYS A 114 -0.54 16.66 1.37
N GLU A 115 -1.53 17.49 1.04
CA GLU A 115 -2.43 18.09 2.04
C GLU A 115 -3.30 17.03 2.73
N LYS A 116 -3.91 16.09 1.98
CA LYS A 116 -4.67 14.98 2.59
C LYS A 116 -3.80 14.12 3.52
N LEU A 117 -2.56 13.81 3.14
CA LEU A 117 -1.62 13.06 3.98
C LEU A 117 -1.14 13.84 5.20
N LYS A 118 -0.97 15.17 5.10
CA LYS A 118 -0.68 16.03 6.25
C LYS A 118 -1.83 15.98 7.27
N ILE A 119 -3.06 16.12 6.81
CA ILE A 119 -4.27 16.04 7.65
C ILE A 119 -4.33 14.66 8.31
N LEU A 120 -4.22 13.57 7.54
CA LEU A 120 -4.24 12.21 8.09
C LEU A 120 -3.14 11.97 9.12
N LYS A 121 -1.92 12.46 8.86
CA LYS A 121 -0.80 12.37 9.81
C LYS A 121 -1.09 13.13 11.10
N TYR A 122 -1.75 14.29 11.01
CA TYR A 122 -2.17 15.05 12.18
C TYR A 122 -3.24 14.31 12.99
N GLU A 123 -4.29 13.83 12.33
CA GLU A 123 -5.37 13.07 12.98
C GLU A 123 -4.84 11.78 13.64
N LEU A 124 -3.96 11.04 12.98
CA LEU A 124 -3.33 9.85 13.55
C LEU A 124 -2.48 10.18 14.78
N LYS A 125 -1.74 11.31 14.77
CA LYS A 125 -0.98 11.75 15.93
C LYS A 125 -1.88 12.11 17.10
N LYS A 126 -2.98 12.82 16.82
CA LYS A 126 -3.98 13.20 17.82
C LYS A 126 -4.61 11.95 18.43
N TRP A 127 -5.11 11.03 17.61
CA TRP A 127 -5.67 9.76 18.05
C TRP A 127 -4.66 8.94 18.88
N ASN A 128 -3.41 8.85 18.43
CA ASN A 128 -2.39 8.12 19.17
C ASN A 128 -2.10 8.75 20.55
N LYS A 129 -2.17 10.08 20.67
CA LYS A 129 -2.05 10.78 21.95
C LYS A 129 -3.25 10.48 22.87
N GLU A 130 -4.47 10.58 22.34
CA GLU A 130 -5.71 10.31 23.08
C GLU A 130 -5.75 8.87 23.59
N ILE A 131 -5.39 7.90 22.76
CA ILE A 131 -5.25 6.48 23.14
C ILE A 131 -4.19 6.32 24.22
N LEU A 132 -2.98 6.87 24.04
CA LEU A 132 -1.94 6.76 25.06
C LEU A 132 -2.33 7.43 26.39
N GLU A 133 -3.20 8.44 26.38
CA GLU A 133 -3.74 9.09 27.58
C GLU A 133 -4.84 8.25 28.24
N THR A 134 -5.73 7.61 27.47
CA THR A 134 -6.76 6.68 28.00
C THR A 134 -6.15 5.42 28.61
N TRP A 135 -4.99 4.98 28.14
CA TRP A 135 -4.29 3.81 28.69
C TRP A 135 -3.45 4.16 29.94
N LYS A 136 -3.32 5.45 30.29
CA LYS A 136 -2.67 5.92 31.52
C LYS A 136 -3.64 6.13 32.68
N THR A 137 -4.94 6.19 32.44
CA THR A 137 -5.92 6.26 33.53
C THR A 137 -6.03 4.90 34.21
N PRO A 138 -5.74 4.79 35.53
CA PRO A 138 -5.93 3.55 36.25
C PRO A 138 -7.41 3.16 36.18
N VAL A 139 -7.71 1.93 35.81
CA VAL A 139 -9.04 1.36 36.01
C VAL A 139 -9.30 1.45 37.51
N LYS A 140 -10.29 2.25 37.93
CA LYS A 140 -10.74 2.25 39.33
C LYS A 140 -11.23 0.84 39.64
N SER A 141 -10.44 0.10 40.42
CA SER A 141 -10.86 -1.14 41.03
C SER A 141 -11.98 -0.81 42.02
N TRP A 142 -13.15 -1.40 41.81
CA TRP A 142 -14.25 -1.42 42.77
C TRP A 142 -13.89 -2.29 43.97
#